data_AF-A0A0F9TNK8-F1
#
_entry.id   AF-A0A0F9TNK8-F1
#
_cell.length_a   1.000
_cell.length_b   1.000
_cell.length_c   1.000
_cell.angle_alpha   90.00
_cell.angle_beta   90.00
_cell.angle_gamma   90.00
#
_symmetry.space_group_name_H-M   'P 1'
#
loop_
_entity.id
_entity.type
_entity.pdbx_description
1 polymer ?
#
loop_
_entity_poly.entity_id
_entity_poly.type
_entity_poly.pdbx_seq_one_letter_code
_entity_poly.pdbx_strand_id
1 'polypeptide(L)'
;MCTSVSGRCYFSQDICGSEEKSANRGMCEQPCRRKWWLREENGTEYIYDGVRFLNSRDLCTIAYIPELIEAKVDAFKIEGRMKNPHYVEVVAKTYREAIEAHYNGTFNKKKVGRWVTELKKVYNRGFTPGFYFKRMTEEDHQHKSPSNLSHYRYIKVGQIDKYNQRTGFANITLDNGYLTQNDDLIIMGKYTDTYIHQEAKIIKFKEKEVNKTPRGTKLKPLLAELKIDGKAISNGEDKIYIFTDRTYKKRKYSL
;
A
#
# COMPACT_ATOMS: atom_id res chain seq x y z
N MET A 1 -0.81 -12.88 -4.78
CA MET A 1 -0.51 -14.27 -4.32
C MET A 1 0.80 -14.70 -4.97
N CYS A 2 1.49 -15.75 -4.48
CA CYS A 2 2.51 -16.42 -5.31
C CYS A 2 1.81 -17.21 -6.42
N THR A 3 2.53 -17.57 -7.48
CA THR A 3 2.03 -18.48 -8.53
C THR A 3 1.83 -19.92 -8.04
N SER A 4 2.31 -20.25 -6.84
CA SER A 4 2.17 -21.56 -6.23
C SER A 4 0.78 -21.76 -5.61
N VAL A 5 0.05 -22.77 -6.10
CA VAL A 5 -1.33 -23.09 -5.67
C VAL A 5 -1.41 -23.53 -4.20
N SER A 6 -0.40 -24.25 -3.69
CA SER A 6 -0.40 -24.80 -2.33
C SER A 6 0.23 -23.90 -1.27
N GLY A 7 0.65 -22.68 -1.64
CA GLY A 7 1.44 -21.80 -0.77
C GLY A 7 2.88 -22.26 -0.52
N ARG A 8 3.28 -23.44 -1.02
CA ARG A 8 4.66 -23.93 -0.99
C ARG A 8 5.41 -23.43 -2.21
N CYS A 9 6.41 -22.57 -2.01
CA CYS A 9 7.22 -22.01 -3.10
C CYS A 9 8.72 -22.19 -2.82
N TYR A 10 9.39 -22.93 -3.70
CA TYR A 10 10.84 -23.20 -3.64
C TYR A 10 11.65 -22.35 -4.62
N PHE A 11 10.98 -21.64 -5.53
CA PHE A 11 11.64 -20.93 -6.62
C PHE A 11 12.74 -19.95 -6.18
N SER A 12 12.54 -19.27 -5.03
CA SER A 12 13.53 -18.34 -4.47
C SER A 12 14.77 -19.04 -3.91
N GLN A 13 14.60 -20.12 -3.14
CA GLN A 13 15.73 -20.85 -2.57
C GLN A 13 16.54 -21.56 -3.66
N ASP A 14 15.87 -22.07 -4.70
CA ASP A 14 16.52 -22.81 -5.78
C ASP A 14 17.39 -21.87 -6.63
N ILE A 15 16.85 -20.70 -7.02
CA ILE A 15 17.62 -19.68 -7.75
C ILE A 15 18.79 -19.14 -6.93
N CYS A 16 18.60 -18.99 -5.62
CA CYS A 16 19.64 -18.47 -4.74
C CYS A 16 20.63 -19.54 -4.27
N GLY A 17 20.37 -20.82 -4.53
CA GLY A 17 21.18 -21.93 -4.02
C GLY A 17 21.22 -22.02 -2.49
N SER A 18 20.21 -21.51 -1.79
CA SER A 18 20.19 -21.45 -0.32
C SER A 18 18.78 -21.52 0.25
N GLU A 19 18.59 -22.44 1.21
CA GLU A 19 17.35 -22.58 1.98
C GLU A 19 17.02 -21.34 2.85
N GLU A 20 18.00 -20.48 3.14
CA GLU A 20 17.79 -19.24 3.87
C GLU A 20 16.96 -18.24 3.07
N LYS A 21 16.98 -18.31 1.74
CA LYS A 21 16.21 -17.45 0.83
C LYS A 21 14.84 -18.04 0.45
N SER A 22 14.30 -18.91 1.31
CA SER A 22 13.04 -19.59 1.07
C SER A 22 11.82 -18.69 1.27
N ALA A 23 10.87 -18.77 0.33
CA ALA A 23 9.59 -18.07 0.46
C ALA A 23 8.75 -18.61 1.62
N ASN A 24 8.89 -19.91 1.92
CA ASN A 24 8.20 -20.57 3.03
C ASN A 24 8.73 -20.11 4.40
N ARG A 25 9.92 -19.50 4.44
CA ARG A 25 10.54 -18.90 5.65
C ARG A 25 10.41 -17.37 5.70
N GLY A 26 9.74 -16.79 4.71
CA GLY A 26 9.56 -15.33 4.63
C GLY A 26 10.73 -14.54 4.07
N MET A 27 11.74 -15.21 3.52
CA MET A 27 12.98 -14.60 3.02
C MET A 27 13.07 -14.65 1.49
N CYS A 28 11.92 -14.56 0.81
CA CYS A 28 11.82 -14.64 -0.64
C CYS A 28 12.49 -13.44 -1.34
N GLU A 29 13.37 -13.72 -2.30
CA GLU A 29 14.02 -12.75 -3.20
C GLU A 29 13.17 -12.42 -4.45
N GLN A 30 11.91 -12.87 -4.43
CA GLN A 30 10.86 -12.54 -5.39
C GLN A 30 11.22 -12.81 -6.87
N PRO A 31 11.82 -13.97 -7.22
CA PRO A 31 12.23 -14.26 -8.60
C PRO A 31 11.06 -14.27 -9.60
N CYS A 32 9.85 -14.61 -9.15
CA CYS A 32 8.64 -14.56 -9.97
C CYS A 32 8.28 -13.16 -10.49
N ARG A 33 8.83 -12.09 -9.90
CA ARG A 33 8.62 -10.69 -10.35
C ARG A 33 9.66 -10.24 -11.38
N ARG A 34 10.68 -11.05 -11.64
CA ARG A 34 11.75 -10.78 -12.61
C ARG A 34 11.24 -11.06 -14.03
N LYS A 35 11.96 -10.53 -15.01
CA LYS A 35 11.78 -10.90 -16.41
C LYS A 35 12.53 -12.21 -16.66
N TRP A 36 11.92 -13.09 -17.42
CA TRP A 36 12.47 -14.39 -17.75
C TRP A 36 12.45 -14.59 -19.25
N TRP A 37 13.43 -15.33 -19.76
CA TRP A 37 13.39 -15.96 -21.08
C TRP A 37 13.09 -17.44 -20.85
N LEU A 38 12.20 -18.01 -21.67
CA LEU A 38 11.86 -19.42 -21.60
C LEU A 38 12.48 -20.13 -22.79
N ARG A 39 13.38 -21.06 -22.50
CA ARG A 39 14.07 -21.86 -23.50
C ARG A 39 13.88 -23.35 -23.20
N GLU A 40 13.52 -24.11 -24.22
CA GLU A 40 13.47 -25.56 -24.17
C GLU A 40 14.85 -26.19 -24.24
N GLU A 41 14.95 -27.45 -23.80
CA GLU A 41 16.19 -28.24 -23.92
C GLU A 41 16.67 -28.39 -25.36
N ASN A 42 15.73 -28.47 -26.32
CA ASN A 42 16.05 -28.50 -27.76
C ASN A 42 16.56 -27.15 -28.31
N GLY A 43 16.61 -26.12 -27.47
CA GLY A 43 17.09 -24.79 -27.81
C GLY A 43 16.02 -23.81 -28.27
N THR A 44 14.75 -24.22 -28.43
CA THR A 44 13.64 -23.35 -28.85
C THR A 44 13.35 -22.29 -27.78
N GLU A 45 13.29 -21.03 -28.20
CA GLU A 45 12.88 -19.91 -27.34
C GLU A 45 11.41 -19.56 -27.62
N TYR A 46 10.63 -19.35 -26.56
CA TYR A 46 9.22 -18.98 -26.67
C TYR A 46 9.01 -17.46 -26.60
N ILE A 47 7.89 -16.99 -27.17
CA ILE A 47 7.43 -15.57 -27.31
C ILE A 47 7.43 -14.76 -25.97
N TYR A 48 7.68 -15.41 -24.84
CA TYR A 48 7.84 -14.76 -23.54
C TYR A 48 9.20 -14.07 -23.36
N ASP A 49 9.77 -13.49 -24.42
CA ASP A 49 11.05 -12.79 -24.35
C ASP A 49 10.99 -11.59 -23.41
N GLY A 50 11.64 -11.72 -22.26
CA GLY A 50 11.77 -10.64 -21.29
C GLY A 50 10.45 -10.16 -20.70
N VAL A 51 9.43 -11.03 -20.60
CA VAL A 51 8.15 -10.73 -19.94
C VAL A 51 8.06 -11.38 -18.55
N ARG A 52 7.04 -10.98 -17.78
CA ARG A 52 6.85 -11.41 -16.39
C ARG A 52 5.70 -12.40 -16.25
N PHE A 53 5.82 -13.54 -16.90
CA PHE A 53 4.75 -14.56 -16.92
C PHE A 53 4.55 -15.26 -15.56
N LEU A 54 5.49 -15.13 -14.62
CA LEU A 54 5.35 -15.64 -13.24
C LEU A 54 4.86 -14.58 -12.24
N ASN A 55 4.65 -13.34 -12.67
CA ASN A 55 4.31 -12.24 -11.76
C ASN A 55 2.80 -12.18 -11.54
N SER A 56 2.28 -12.98 -10.62
CA SER A 56 0.85 -12.99 -10.28
C SER A 56 0.36 -11.63 -9.75
N ARG A 57 -0.87 -11.28 -10.12
CA ARG A 57 -1.62 -10.18 -9.50
C ARG A 57 -1.91 -10.48 -8.02
N ASP A 58 -2.34 -9.45 -7.28
CA ASP A 58 -2.70 -9.62 -5.87
C ASP A 58 -4.06 -10.30 -5.73
N LEU A 59 -4.18 -11.23 -4.78
CA LEU A 59 -5.46 -11.87 -4.48
C LEU A 59 -6.36 -10.79 -3.88
N CYS A 60 -7.55 -10.63 -4.45
CA CYS A 60 -8.57 -9.77 -3.89
C CYS A 60 -9.94 -10.44 -4.07
N THR A 61 -10.55 -10.81 -2.95
CA THR A 61 -11.87 -11.46 -2.91
C THR A 61 -12.93 -10.58 -2.27
N ILE A 62 -12.67 -9.27 -2.15
CA ILE A 62 -13.58 -8.28 -1.53
C ILE A 62 -15.00 -8.31 -2.14
N ALA A 63 -15.09 -8.59 -3.45
CA ALA A 63 -16.36 -8.66 -4.17
C ALA A 63 -17.15 -9.94 -3.87
N TYR A 64 -16.51 -10.95 -3.29
CA TYR A 64 -17.04 -12.29 -3.04
C TYR A 64 -17.15 -12.60 -1.55
N ILE A 65 -17.17 -11.56 -0.70
CA ILE A 65 -17.29 -11.73 0.75
C ILE A 65 -18.55 -12.51 1.13
N PRO A 66 -19.75 -12.23 0.57
CA PRO A 66 -20.94 -13.02 0.86
C PRO A 66 -20.72 -14.51 0.56
N GLU A 67 -20.24 -14.84 -0.63
CA GLU A 67 -20.03 -16.22 -1.08
C GLU A 67 -19.01 -16.96 -0.18
N LEU A 68 -17.97 -16.27 0.28
CA LEU A 68 -16.97 -16.85 1.19
C LEU A 68 -17.51 -17.07 2.60
N ILE A 69 -18.38 -16.18 3.09
CA ILE A 69 -19.05 -16.36 4.40
C ILE A 69 -20.05 -17.53 4.32
N GLU A 70 -20.87 -17.59 3.27
CA GLU A 70 -21.81 -18.71 3.05
C GLU A 70 -21.10 -20.05 2.85
N ALA A 71 -19.87 -20.04 2.31
CA ALA A 71 -19.00 -21.21 2.24
C ALA A 71 -18.41 -21.64 3.60
N LYS A 72 -18.81 -20.99 4.70
CA LYS A 72 -18.38 -21.26 6.08
C LYS A 72 -16.88 -21.06 6.32
N VAL A 73 -16.27 -20.07 5.67
CA VAL A 73 -14.90 -19.65 5.99
C VAL A 73 -14.87 -18.97 7.36
N ASP A 74 -14.08 -19.50 8.29
CA ASP A 74 -13.97 -18.96 9.66
C ASP A 74 -13.16 -17.66 9.76
N ALA A 75 -12.18 -17.48 8.86
CA ALA A 75 -11.24 -16.36 8.95
C ALA A 75 -10.79 -15.82 7.59
N PHE A 76 -10.83 -14.49 7.46
CA PHE A 76 -10.21 -13.75 6.36
C PHE A 76 -8.83 -13.26 6.79
N LYS A 77 -7.78 -13.81 6.18
CA LYS A 77 -6.39 -13.42 6.46
C LYS A 77 -5.90 -12.37 5.47
N ILE A 78 -5.31 -11.30 5.97
CA ILE A 78 -4.67 -10.24 5.18
C ILE A 78 -3.15 -10.36 5.32
N GLU A 79 -2.43 -10.32 4.19
CA GLU A 79 -0.96 -10.34 4.15
C GLU A 79 -0.41 -8.91 4.25
N GLY A 80 0.08 -8.56 5.44
CA GLY A 80 0.65 -7.24 5.75
C GLY A 80 2.16 -7.23 5.98
N ARG A 81 2.87 -8.36 5.87
CA ARG A 81 4.31 -8.41 6.17
C ARG A 81 5.08 -7.50 5.21
N MET A 82 6.02 -6.74 5.75
CA MET A 82 6.79 -5.71 5.03
C MET A 82 5.95 -4.58 4.43
N LYS A 83 4.68 -4.44 4.83
CA LYS A 83 3.82 -3.31 4.45
C LYS A 83 3.85 -2.25 5.54
N ASN A 84 3.67 -1.00 5.13
CA ASN A 84 3.55 0.09 6.09
C ASN A 84 2.18 0.03 6.81
N PRO A 85 2.05 0.68 7.98
CA PRO A 85 0.80 0.66 8.73
C PRO A 85 -0.42 1.16 7.94
N HIS A 86 -0.27 2.16 7.07
CA HIS A 86 -1.37 2.67 6.25
C HIS A 86 -1.92 1.65 5.26
N TYR A 87 -1.07 0.83 4.65
CA TYR A 87 -1.54 -0.30 3.85
C TYR A 87 -2.41 -1.25 4.67
N VAL A 88 -1.94 -1.60 5.87
CA VAL A 88 -2.67 -2.53 6.76
C VAL A 88 -4.01 -1.93 7.18
N GLU A 89 -4.04 -0.65 7.56
CA GLU A 89 -5.26 0.07 7.91
C GLU A 89 -6.28 0.00 6.76
N VAL A 90 -5.90 0.44 5.56
CA VAL A 90 -6.82 0.51 4.41
C VAL A 90 -7.36 -0.86 4.06
N VAL A 91 -6.51 -1.89 3.96
CA VAL A 91 -6.96 -3.23 3.58
C VAL A 91 -7.85 -3.84 4.67
N ALA A 92 -7.44 -3.77 5.94
CA ALA A 92 -8.21 -4.33 7.05
C ALA A 92 -9.57 -3.63 7.21
N LYS A 93 -9.59 -2.29 7.20
CA LYS A 93 -10.83 -1.51 7.27
C LYS A 93 -11.77 -1.85 6.12
N THR A 94 -11.26 -1.91 4.89
CA THR A 94 -12.07 -2.20 3.70
C THR A 94 -12.69 -3.59 3.77
N TYR A 95 -11.93 -4.62 4.15
CA TYR A 95 -12.48 -5.97 4.32
C TYR A 95 -13.46 -6.06 5.49
N ARG A 96 -13.18 -5.36 6.61
CA ARG A 96 -14.13 -5.26 7.71
C ARG A 96 -15.45 -4.63 7.26
N GLU A 97 -15.42 -3.51 6.56
CA GLU A 97 -16.63 -2.87 6.02
C GLU A 97 -17.44 -3.80 5.09
N ALA A 98 -16.76 -4.63 4.29
CA ALA A 98 -17.41 -5.59 3.42
C ALA A 98 -18.10 -6.72 4.20
N ILE A 99 -17.45 -7.24 5.25
CA ILE A 99 -18.02 -8.25 6.16
C ILE A 99 -19.23 -7.67 6.89
N GLU A 100 -19.10 -6.48 7.49
CA GLU A 100 -20.22 -5.82 8.18
C GLU A 100 -21.37 -5.52 7.20
N ALA A 101 -21.07 -5.15 5.95
CA ALA A 101 -22.12 -4.91 4.96
C ALA A 101 -22.90 -6.18 4.61
N HIS A 102 -22.26 -7.36 4.61
CA HIS A 102 -22.94 -8.64 4.42
C HIS A 102 -23.90 -8.93 5.59
N TYR A 103 -23.42 -8.89 6.83
CA TYR A 103 -24.25 -9.17 8.01
C TYR A 103 -25.40 -8.16 8.19
N ASN A 104 -25.20 -6.90 7.81
CA ASN A 104 -26.24 -5.87 7.86
C ASN A 104 -27.19 -5.89 6.65
N GLY A 105 -27.05 -6.82 5.69
CA GLY A 105 -27.89 -6.88 4.50
C GLY A 105 -27.73 -5.69 3.54
N THR A 106 -26.61 -4.98 3.61
CA THR A 106 -26.33 -3.76 2.81
C THR A 106 -25.21 -3.94 1.78
N PHE A 107 -24.72 -5.17 1.59
CA PHE A 107 -23.70 -5.49 0.58
C PHE A 107 -24.27 -5.31 -0.83
N ASN A 108 -23.59 -4.53 -1.68
CA ASN A 108 -24.03 -4.29 -3.06
C ASN A 108 -22.88 -3.86 -3.98
N LYS A 109 -23.13 -3.89 -5.29
CA LYS A 109 -22.13 -3.55 -6.33
C LYS A 109 -21.52 -2.15 -6.16
N LYS A 110 -22.29 -1.16 -5.68
CA LYS A 110 -21.78 0.20 -5.46
C LYS A 110 -20.74 0.23 -4.34
N LYS A 111 -20.99 -0.47 -3.23
CA LYS A 111 -20.00 -0.61 -2.14
C LYS A 111 -18.77 -1.38 -2.61
N VAL A 112 -18.95 -2.48 -3.36
CA VAL A 112 -17.84 -3.23 -3.96
C VAL A 112 -16.94 -2.33 -4.81
N GLY A 113 -17.53 -1.51 -5.69
CA GLY A 113 -16.76 -0.55 -6.50
C GLY A 113 -15.97 0.47 -5.67
N ARG A 114 -16.56 0.96 -4.56
CA ARG A 114 -15.87 1.84 -3.61
C ARG A 114 -14.71 1.12 -2.93
N TRP A 115 -14.91 -0.08 -2.42
CA TRP A 115 -13.86 -0.85 -1.75
C TRP A 115 -12.70 -1.18 -2.68
N VAL A 116 -13.00 -1.61 -3.92
CA VAL A 116 -11.95 -1.83 -4.94
C VAL A 116 -11.20 -0.53 -5.23
N THR A 117 -11.88 0.61 -5.27
CA THR A 117 -11.23 1.93 -5.43
C THR A 117 -10.29 2.23 -4.26
N GLU A 118 -10.70 2.02 -3.02
CA GLU A 118 -9.85 2.21 -1.83
C GLU A 118 -8.62 1.30 -1.85
N LEU A 119 -8.81 0.00 -2.16
CA LEU A 119 -7.70 -0.95 -2.28
C LEU A 119 -6.73 -0.59 -3.41
N LYS A 120 -7.21 0.04 -4.50
CA LYS A 120 -6.36 0.55 -5.58
C LYS A 120 -5.48 1.73 -5.15
N LYS A 121 -5.81 2.44 -4.06
CA LYS A 121 -4.99 3.55 -3.54
C LYS A 121 -3.73 3.04 -2.84
N VAL A 122 -3.77 1.89 -2.20
CA VAL A 122 -2.57 1.33 -1.54
C VAL A 122 -1.80 0.40 -2.48
N TYR A 123 -0.59 -0.01 -2.08
CA TYR A 123 0.29 -0.80 -2.95
C TYR A 123 -0.43 -2.04 -3.51
N ASN A 124 -0.48 -2.20 -4.82
CA ASN A 124 -1.04 -3.40 -5.45
C ASN A 124 -0.36 -3.68 -6.79
N ARG A 125 -0.44 -4.92 -7.28
CA ARG A 125 0.00 -5.33 -8.63
C ARG A 125 -1.18 -5.61 -9.57
N GLY A 126 -2.32 -4.99 -9.32
CA GLY A 126 -3.61 -5.38 -9.89
C GLY A 126 -4.23 -6.51 -9.09
N PHE A 127 -5.50 -6.82 -9.39
CA PHE A 127 -6.27 -7.79 -8.62
C PHE A 127 -6.69 -8.99 -9.46
N THR A 128 -6.78 -10.13 -8.79
CA THR A 128 -7.37 -11.37 -9.30
C THR A 128 -8.19 -12.02 -8.17
N PRO A 129 -9.35 -12.64 -8.48
CA PRO A 129 -10.06 -13.47 -7.52
C PRO A 129 -9.33 -14.78 -7.18
N GLY A 130 -8.24 -15.09 -7.90
CA GLY A 130 -7.55 -16.37 -7.78
C GLY A 130 -8.39 -17.54 -8.26
N PHE A 131 -8.01 -18.75 -7.84
CA PHE A 131 -8.62 -20.02 -8.26
C PHE A 131 -10.01 -20.27 -7.64
N TYR A 132 -10.49 -19.41 -6.74
CA TYR A 132 -11.75 -19.62 -6.00
C TYR A 132 -12.99 -19.55 -6.91
N PHE A 133 -12.97 -18.69 -7.93
CA PHE A 133 -14.18 -18.32 -8.67
C PHE A 133 -14.06 -18.51 -10.18
N LYS A 134 -12.86 -18.78 -10.68
CA LYS A 134 -12.63 -19.04 -12.11
C LYS A 134 -11.36 -19.86 -12.32
N ARG A 135 -11.25 -20.44 -13.53
CA ARG A 135 -9.96 -20.89 -14.05
C ARG A 135 -9.11 -19.67 -14.38
N MET A 136 -7.83 -19.74 -14.04
CA MET A 136 -6.89 -18.64 -14.22
C MET A 136 -6.46 -18.52 -15.69
N THR A 137 -6.27 -17.29 -16.15
CA THR A 137 -5.79 -16.97 -17.50
C THR A 137 -4.57 -16.05 -17.44
N GLU A 138 -4.01 -15.69 -18.59
CA GLU A 138 -2.91 -14.71 -18.67
C GLU A 138 -3.25 -13.37 -18.01
N GLU A 139 -4.53 -12.99 -17.97
CA GLU A 139 -5.00 -11.75 -17.35
C GLU A 139 -4.76 -11.70 -15.85
N ASP A 140 -4.58 -12.84 -15.20
CA ASP A 140 -4.30 -12.92 -13.77
C ASP A 140 -2.81 -12.71 -13.43
N HIS A 141 -1.98 -12.55 -14.47
CA HIS A 141 -0.59 -12.15 -14.36
C HIS A 141 -0.41 -10.65 -14.64
N GLN A 142 0.70 -10.12 -14.16
CA GLN A 142 1.14 -8.76 -14.35
C GLN A 142 2.42 -8.75 -15.20
N HIS A 143 2.22 -8.75 -16.51
CA HIS A 143 3.31 -8.79 -17.48
C HIS A 143 4.08 -7.46 -17.58
N LYS A 144 3.40 -6.32 -17.38
CA LYS A 144 3.95 -4.98 -17.69
C LYS A 144 4.84 -4.43 -16.59
N SER A 145 4.39 -4.49 -15.33
CA SER A 145 5.10 -3.87 -14.19
C SER A 145 5.47 -4.88 -13.09
N PRO A 146 6.72 -4.91 -12.59
CA PRO A 146 7.06 -5.73 -11.42
C PRO A 146 6.56 -5.13 -10.10
N SER A 147 6.12 -3.87 -10.13
CA SER A 147 5.96 -3.02 -8.96
C SER A 147 4.54 -2.45 -8.84
N ASN A 148 4.36 -1.55 -7.88
CA ASN A 148 3.09 -0.92 -7.54
C ASN A 148 2.38 -0.31 -8.77
N LEU A 149 1.10 -0.64 -8.93
CA LEU A 149 0.21 -0.02 -9.90
C LEU A 149 -0.62 1.12 -9.33
N SER A 150 -0.67 1.28 -8.00
CA SER A 150 -1.35 2.42 -7.40
C SER A 150 -0.75 3.73 -7.90
N HIS A 151 -1.62 4.68 -8.21
CA HIS A 151 -1.28 6.04 -8.57
C HIS A 151 -1.20 6.98 -7.36
N TYR A 152 -1.37 6.46 -6.15
CA TYR A 152 -1.12 7.22 -4.93
C TYR A 152 0.31 6.96 -4.45
N ARG A 153 0.90 7.97 -3.83
CA ARG A 153 2.22 7.88 -3.21
C ARG A 153 2.32 8.69 -1.94
N TYR A 154 3.28 8.31 -1.12
CA TYR A 154 3.69 9.05 0.07
C TYR A 154 4.78 10.04 -0.34
N ILE A 155 4.49 11.34 -0.26
CA ILE A 155 5.48 12.40 -0.44
C ILE A 155 5.96 12.80 0.93
N LYS A 156 7.18 12.42 1.31
CA LYS A 156 7.79 12.94 2.54
C LYS A 156 7.95 14.45 2.37
N VAL A 157 7.33 15.22 3.25
CA VAL A 157 7.42 16.69 3.26
C VAL A 157 8.27 17.24 4.38
N GLY A 158 8.46 16.45 5.45
CA GLY A 158 9.18 16.90 6.62
C GLY A 158 9.24 15.86 7.74
N GLN A 159 9.48 16.35 8.96
CA GLN A 159 9.61 15.54 10.17
C GLN A 159 9.10 16.30 11.40
N ILE A 160 8.85 15.56 12.49
CA ILE A 160 8.46 16.11 13.78
C ILE A 160 9.70 16.35 14.63
N ASP A 161 9.99 17.62 14.95
CA ASP A 161 11.15 17.97 15.77
C ASP A 161 10.82 17.92 17.26
N LYS A 162 9.65 18.45 17.65
CA LYS A 162 9.19 18.45 19.04
C LYS A 162 7.67 18.33 19.11
N TYR A 163 7.16 17.40 19.90
CA TYR A 163 5.73 17.22 20.12
C TYR A 163 5.32 17.59 21.55
N ASN A 164 4.27 18.41 21.68
CA ASN A 164 3.69 18.79 22.96
C ASN A 164 2.41 17.98 23.21
N GLN A 165 2.48 16.99 24.10
CA GLN A 165 1.34 16.12 24.44
C GLN A 165 0.16 16.88 25.05
N ARG A 166 0.39 17.98 25.78
CA ARG A 166 -0.68 18.76 26.44
C ARG A 166 -1.52 19.53 25.43
N THR A 167 -0.86 20.14 24.45
CA THR A 167 -1.56 20.96 23.44
C THR A 167 -1.87 20.18 22.17
N GLY A 168 -1.24 19.03 21.93
CA GLY A 168 -1.33 18.25 20.70
C GLY A 168 -0.65 18.90 19.49
N PHE A 169 0.15 19.95 19.70
CA PHE A 169 0.90 20.60 18.62
C PHE A 169 2.31 20.00 18.49
N ALA A 170 2.74 19.79 17.25
CA ALA A 170 4.10 19.44 16.89
C ALA A 170 4.79 20.62 16.20
N ASN A 171 6.00 20.95 16.65
CA ASN A 171 6.95 21.73 15.86
C ASN A 171 7.51 20.83 14.78
N ILE A 172 7.44 21.28 13.53
CA ILE A 172 7.81 20.50 12.36
C ILE A 172 8.81 21.25 11.50
N THR A 173 9.72 20.51 10.87
CA THR A 173 10.59 21.00 9.82
C THR A 173 10.15 20.43 8.49
N LEU A 174 9.79 21.30 7.55
CA LEU A 174 9.51 20.94 6.17
C LEU A 174 10.78 21.09 5.32
N ASP A 175 11.23 20.00 4.72
CA ASP A 175 12.43 19.92 3.88
C ASP A 175 12.09 19.69 2.40
N ASN A 176 10.82 19.47 2.08
CA ASN A 176 10.38 19.13 0.73
C ASN A 176 8.92 19.55 0.46
N GLY A 177 8.72 20.75 -0.06
CA GLY A 177 7.40 21.22 -0.49
C GLY A 177 6.71 22.07 0.57
N TYR A 178 5.40 21.91 0.72
CA TYR A 178 4.57 22.71 1.62
C TYR A 178 3.45 21.83 2.16
N LEU A 179 2.81 22.27 3.25
CA LEU A 179 1.55 21.71 3.73
C LEU A 179 0.41 22.65 3.39
N THR A 180 -0.73 22.08 3.00
CA THR A 180 -2.00 22.76 2.80
C THR A 180 -3.02 22.17 3.76
N GLN A 181 -3.94 22.99 4.24
CA GLN A 181 -5.09 22.52 4.99
C GLN A 181 -5.84 21.46 4.18
N ASN A 182 -6.31 20.41 4.84
CA ASN A 182 -6.96 19.23 4.25
C ASN A 182 -6.04 18.35 3.37
N ASP A 183 -4.72 18.53 3.41
CA ASP A 183 -3.83 17.49 2.89
C ASP A 183 -4.02 16.21 3.73
N ASP A 184 -4.06 15.06 3.04
CA ASP A 184 -4.14 13.73 3.63
C ASP A 184 -2.76 13.34 4.16
N LEU A 185 -2.60 13.32 5.49
CA LEU A 185 -1.33 13.14 6.17
C LEU A 185 -1.21 11.74 6.75
N ILE A 186 -0.04 11.16 6.49
CA ILE A 186 0.44 9.96 7.15
C ILE A 186 1.69 10.34 7.95
N ILE A 187 1.63 10.13 9.26
CA ILE A 187 2.74 10.38 10.18
C ILE A 187 3.14 9.04 10.78
N MET A 188 4.41 8.67 10.55
CA MET A 188 4.96 7.41 11.00
C MET A 188 6.48 7.49 11.11
N GLY A 189 7.05 6.73 12.04
CA GLY A 189 8.50 6.54 12.17
C GLY A 189 8.94 5.19 11.63
N LYS A 190 10.24 5.06 11.35
CA LYS A 190 10.83 3.79 10.87
C LYS A 190 11.02 2.79 12.01
N TYR A 191 11.29 3.28 13.21
CA TYR A 191 11.63 2.50 14.40
C TYR A 191 10.73 2.88 15.59
N THR A 192 9.57 3.47 15.30
CA THR A 192 8.56 3.85 16.31
C THR A 192 7.27 3.12 16.00
N ASP A 193 6.44 2.95 17.02
CA ASP A 193 5.06 2.46 16.84
C ASP A 193 4.11 3.58 16.41
N THR A 194 4.62 4.76 16.04
CA THR A 194 3.77 5.87 15.62
C THR A 194 3.12 5.53 14.28
N TYR A 195 1.79 5.54 14.28
CA TYR A 195 1.00 5.61 13.07
C TYR A 195 -0.19 6.54 13.29
N ILE A 196 -0.22 7.64 12.54
CA ILE A 196 -1.33 8.59 12.56
C ILE A 196 -1.70 8.90 11.12
N HIS A 197 -2.97 8.71 10.81
CA HIS A 197 -3.60 9.07 9.54
C HIS A 197 -4.66 10.11 9.82
N GLN A 198 -4.44 11.32 9.31
CA GLN A 198 -5.31 12.47 9.59
C GLN A 198 -5.31 13.45 8.42
N GLU A 199 -6.30 14.32 8.39
CA GLU A 199 -6.24 15.52 7.58
C GLU A 199 -5.44 16.63 8.28
N ALA A 200 -4.75 17.46 7.51
CA ALA A 200 -4.08 18.65 8.01
C ALA A 200 -5.12 19.72 8.42
N LYS A 201 -5.61 19.66 9.67
CA LYS A 201 -6.68 20.55 10.17
C LYS A 201 -6.18 21.95 10.51
N ILE A 202 -5.16 22.05 11.37
CA ILE A 202 -4.61 23.31 11.88
C ILE A 202 -3.11 23.32 11.65
N ILE A 203 -2.64 24.29 10.87
CA ILE A 203 -1.23 24.53 10.55
C ILE A 203 -0.91 25.96 10.97
N LYS A 204 0.18 26.18 11.72
CA LYS A 204 0.66 27.53 12.04
C LYS A 204 2.01 27.81 11.41
N PHE A 205 2.17 29.02 10.89
CA PHE A 205 3.43 29.56 10.41
C PHE A 205 3.63 30.95 11.00
N LYS A 206 4.76 31.18 11.68
CA LYS A 206 5.02 32.41 12.46
C LYS A 206 3.86 32.71 13.41
N GLU A 207 3.46 31.71 14.19
CA GLU A 207 2.40 31.76 15.22
C GLU A 207 0.97 32.03 14.71
N LYS A 208 0.78 32.24 13.39
CA LYS A 208 -0.53 32.45 12.78
C LYS A 208 -1.01 31.19 12.08
N GLU A 209 -2.29 30.90 12.20
CA GLU A 209 -2.93 29.84 11.43
C GLU A 209 -2.91 30.19 9.93
N VAL A 210 -2.54 29.21 9.10
CA VAL A 210 -2.42 29.39 7.66
C VAL A 210 -3.06 28.23 6.91
N ASN A 211 -3.74 28.54 5.81
CA ASN A 211 -4.28 27.50 4.92
C ASN A 211 -3.17 26.77 4.14
N LYS A 212 -2.00 27.40 4.00
CA LYS A 212 -0.86 26.85 3.26
C LYS A 212 0.45 27.44 3.76
N THR A 213 1.44 26.59 3.99
CA THR A 213 2.78 27.04 4.36
C THR A 213 3.56 27.56 3.14
N PRO A 214 4.57 28.42 3.33
CA PRO A 214 5.62 28.59 2.33
C PRO A 214 6.29 27.25 1.97
N ARG A 215 7.08 27.26 0.89
CA ARG A 215 7.82 26.06 0.47
C ARG A 215 9.09 25.89 1.31
N GLY A 216 9.19 24.76 2.01
CA GLY A 216 10.43 24.24 2.58
C GLY A 216 11.23 23.44 1.56
N THR A 217 12.55 23.53 1.64
CA THR A 217 13.51 22.79 0.79
C THR A 217 14.66 22.29 1.64
N LYS A 218 15.45 21.34 1.15
CA LYS A 218 16.65 20.85 1.87
C LYS A 218 17.65 21.96 2.18
N LEU A 219 17.84 22.91 1.24
CA LEU A 219 18.77 24.04 1.41
C LEU A 219 18.21 25.14 2.31
N LYS A 220 16.87 25.32 2.30
CA LYS A 220 16.16 26.28 3.13
C LYS A 220 14.95 25.60 3.76
N PRO A 221 15.14 24.86 4.86
CA PRO A 221 14.05 24.21 5.57
C PRO A 221 13.07 25.24 6.14
N LEU A 222 11.81 24.86 6.28
CA LEU A 222 10.77 25.72 6.84
C LEU A 222 10.29 25.15 8.18
N LEU A 223 10.30 26.00 9.21
CA LEU A 223 9.69 25.69 10.51
C LEU A 223 8.21 26.07 10.51
N ALA A 224 7.37 25.17 11.00
CA ALA A 224 5.93 25.37 11.19
C ALA A 224 5.43 24.58 12.40
N GLU A 225 4.17 24.77 12.78
CA GLU A 225 3.49 23.92 13.75
C GLU A 225 2.30 23.22 13.10
N LEU A 226 2.04 21.98 13.52
CA LEU A 226 0.92 21.17 13.05
C LEU A 226 0.19 20.56 14.25
N LYS A 227 -1.15 20.63 14.24
CA LYS A 227 -1.99 19.91 15.20
C LYS A 227 -2.04 18.42 14.82
N ILE A 228 -1.71 17.55 15.78
CA ILE A 228 -1.65 16.11 15.61
C ILE A 228 -2.79 15.43 16.40
N ASP A 229 -3.48 14.49 15.75
CA ASP A 229 -4.64 13.77 16.32
C ASP A 229 -4.24 12.58 17.22
N GLY A 230 -2.95 12.30 17.33
CA GLY A 230 -2.38 11.23 18.16
C GLY A 230 -1.05 11.63 18.81
N LYS A 231 -0.37 10.65 19.40
CA LYS A 231 0.96 10.86 20.01
C LYS A 231 2.05 10.66 18.96
N ALA A 232 2.97 11.62 18.88
CA ALA A 232 4.13 11.54 18.02
C ALA A 232 5.44 11.57 18.84
N ILE A 233 6.49 11.02 18.25
CA ILE A 233 7.85 10.99 18.76
C ILE A 233 8.65 12.14 18.13
N SER A 234 9.43 12.80 18.98
CA SER A 234 10.21 14.00 18.66
C SER A 234 11.58 13.66 18.04
N ASN A 235 12.44 14.66 17.87
CA ASN A 235 13.83 14.53 17.40
C ASN A 235 13.97 13.99 15.96
N GLY A 236 12.92 14.16 15.15
CA GLY A 236 12.90 13.72 13.77
C GLY A 236 12.68 12.21 13.60
N GLU A 237 12.34 11.46 14.64
CA GLU A 237 12.03 10.03 14.49
C GLU A 237 10.80 9.82 13.60
N ASP A 238 9.74 10.58 13.85
CA ASP A 238 8.52 10.53 13.05
C ASP A 238 8.61 11.48 11.85
N LYS A 239 8.23 10.94 10.69
CA LYS A 239 8.23 11.68 9.42
C LYS A 239 6.80 11.98 9.00
N ILE A 240 6.65 13.08 8.28
CA ILE A 240 5.36 13.56 7.78
C ILE A 240 5.31 13.30 6.28
N TYR A 241 4.28 12.59 5.84
CA TYR A 241 4.02 12.28 4.44
C TYR A 241 2.67 12.83 4.03
N ILE A 242 2.60 13.41 2.83
CA ILE A 242 1.31 13.63 2.15
C ILE A 242 1.00 12.39 1.31
N PHE A 243 -0.15 11.77 1.54
CA PHE A 243 -0.67 10.70 0.70
C PHE A 243 -1.51 11.30 -0.44
N THR A 244 -1.06 11.13 -1.69
CA THR A 244 -1.71 11.83 -2.81
C THR A 244 -1.49 11.15 -4.16
N ASP A 245 -2.43 11.36 -5.07
CA ASP A 245 -2.40 10.98 -6.48
C ASP A 245 -2.17 12.16 -7.44
N ARG A 246 -2.11 13.41 -6.92
CA ARG A 246 -1.96 14.70 -7.68
C ARG A 246 -0.75 14.79 -8.61
N THR A 247 0.06 13.77 -8.54
CA THR A 247 1.41 13.63 -9.02
C THR A 247 1.49 12.82 -10.32
N TYR A 248 0.45 12.02 -10.58
CA TYR A 248 0.25 11.34 -11.85
C TYR A 248 -0.67 12.17 -12.73
N LYS A 249 -0.49 12.08 -14.06
CA LYS A 249 -1.52 12.56 -15.00
C LYS A 249 -2.82 11.83 -14.69
N LYS A 250 -3.96 12.54 -14.59
CA LYS A 250 -5.29 11.95 -14.34
C LYS A 250 -5.52 10.75 -15.28
N ARG A 251 -5.61 9.54 -14.73
CA ARG A 251 -5.95 8.33 -15.48
C ARG A 251 -7.42 8.01 -15.23
N LYS A 252 -8.20 7.80 -16.30
CA LYS A 252 -9.52 7.18 -16.19
C LYS A 252 -9.32 5.70 -15.87
N TYR A 253 -9.90 5.24 -14.78
CA TYR A 253 -9.96 3.81 -14.47
C TYR A 253 -11.21 3.23 -15.14
N SER A 254 -11.06 2.13 -15.87
CA SER A 254 -12.15 1.15 -16.00
C SER A 254 -11.96 0.08 -14.93
N LEU A 255 -13.07 -0.50 -14.48
CA LEU A 255 -13.04 -1.77 -13.75
C LEU A 255 -12.48 -2.87 -14.68
#